data_AF-A0A380DLP5-F1
#
_entry.id   AF-A0A380DLP5-F1
#
_cell.length_a   1.000
_cell.length_b   1.000
_cell.length_c   1.000
_cell.angle_alpha   90.00
_cell.angle_beta   90.00
_cell.angle_gamma   90.00
#
_symmetry.space_group_name_H-M   'P 1'
#
loop_
_entity.id
_entity.type
_entity.pdbx_description
1 polymer ?
#
loop_
_entity_poly.entity_id
_entity_poly.type
_entity_poly.pdbx_seq_one_letter_code
_entity_poly.pdbx_strand_id
1 'polypeptide(L)'
;MRKKRILEIRDDINAHFENYPVKVDISDQYFNMAEKILPLPHIIDIPKRVFAKLDIPANTEPIRGGTDGSQLSFMGLPTPNIFTGCGNFHGPYEYASIDVMEKAVQVIIGIVEDIAENN
;
A
#
# COMPACT_ATOMS: atom_id res chain seq x y z
N MET A 1 -4.26 -2.97 21.15
CA MET A 1 -4.63 -1.74 21.89
C MET A 1 -5.89 -1.06 21.35
N ARG A 2 -6.00 -0.72 20.06
CA ARG A 2 -7.17 0.04 19.52
C ARG A 2 -8.51 -0.72 19.59
N LYS A 3 -8.57 -1.98 19.12
CA LYS A 3 -9.79 -2.81 19.23
C LYS A 3 -10.24 -2.96 20.69
N LYS A 4 -9.30 -3.25 21.59
CA LYS A 4 -9.54 -3.31 23.04
C LYS A 4 -10.16 -2.00 23.55
N ARG A 5 -9.59 -0.85 23.17
CA ARG A 5 -10.10 0.46 23.58
C ARG A 5 -11.54 0.72 23.09
N ILE A 6 -11.89 0.27 21.89
CA ILE A 6 -13.27 0.38 21.38
C ILE A 6 -14.23 -0.45 22.23
N LEU A 7 -13.84 -1.67 22.61
CA LEU A 7 -14.65 -2.52 23.48
C LEU A 7 -14.76 -1.94 24.90
N GLU A 8 -13.68 -1.39 25.45
CA GLU A 8 -13.71 -0.67 26.74
C GLU A 8 -14.69 0.51 26.69
N ILE A 9 -14.65 1.32 25.64
CA ILE A 9 -15.59 2.45 25.49
C ILE A 9 -17.04 1.97 25.39
N ARG A 10 -17.30 0.87 24.66
CA ARG A 10 -18.63 0.24 24.62
C ARG A 10 -19.10 -0.14 26.04
N ASP A 11 -18.22 -0.77 26.81
CA ASP A 11 -18.53 -1.25 28.16
C ASP A 11 -18.76 -0.07 29.12
N ASP A 12 -17.92 0.96 29.04
CA ASP A 12 -18.05 2.21 29.80
C ASP A 12 -19.40 2.88 29.51
N ILE A 13 -19.82 2.96 28.24
CA ILE A 13 -21.13 3.54 27.88
C ILE A 13 -22.27 2.67 28.41
N ASN A 14 -22.23 1.37 28.15
CA ASN A 14 -23.30 0.46 28.54
C ASN A 14 -23.50 0.37 30.07
N ALA A 15 -22.47 0.64 30.88
CA ALA A 15 -22.60 0.69 32.34
C ALA A 15 -23.62 1.75 32.83
N HIS A 16 -23.96 2.74 32.00
CA HIS A 16 -24.90 3.81 32.33
C HIS A 16 -26.35 3.52 31.89
N PHE A 17 -26.62 2.37 31.26
CA PHE A 17 -27.93 2.07 30.68
C PHE A 17 -28.38 0.63 30.97
N GLU A 18 -29.68 0.47 31.23
CA GLU A 18 -30.31 -0.85 31.22
C GLU A 18 -30.37 -1.38 29.78
N ASN A 19 -30.34 -2.72 29.61
CA ASN A 19 -30.45 -3.42 28.34
C ASN A 19 -29.27 -3.31 27.35
N TYR A 20 -28.12 -2.73 27.74
CA TYR A 20 -26.88 -2.73 26.94
C TYR A 20 -27.07 -2.26 25.48
N PRO A 21 -27.50 -1.00 25.26
CA PRO A 21 -27.94 -0.51 23.95
C PRO A 21 -26.82 -0.45 22.89
N VAL A 22 -25.55 -0.40 23.29
CA VAL A 22 -24.42 -0.28 22.35
C VAL A 22 -23.84 -1.65 22.03
N LYS A 23 -23.83 -2.01 20.74
CA LYS A 23 -23.18 -3.20 20.20
C LYS A 23 -22.03 -2.79 19.29
N VAL A 24 -20.93 -3.53 19.35
CA VAL A 24 -19.75 -3.32 18.51
C VAL A 24 -19.41 -4.65 17.84
N ASP A 25 -19.35 -4.63 16.51
CA ASP A 25 -18.80 -5.69 15.68
C ASP A 25 -17.47 -5.19 15.08
N ILE A 26 -16.42 -6.00 15.13
CA ILE A 26 -15.09 -5.63 14.64
C ILE A 26 -14.56 -6.76 13.76
N SER A 27 -14.40 -6.45 12.47
CA SER A 27 -13.74 -7.32 11.49
C SER A 27 -12.42 -6.71 11.02
N ASP A 28 -11.39 -7.53 10.82
CA ASP A 28 -10.21 -7.10 10.07
C ASP A 28 -10.53 -7.02 8.58
N GLN A 29 -9.99 -6.01 7.91
CA GLN A 29 -10.21 -5.78 6.48
C GLN A 29 -8.94 -6.05 5.67
N TYR A 30 -7.85 -5.36 6.02
CA TYR A 30 -6.54 -5.53 5.42
C TYR A 30 -5.45 -5.30 6.47
N PHE A 31 -4.24 -5.76 6.15
CA PHE A 31 -3.07 -5.65 7.00
C PHE A 31 -1.97 -4.87 6.28
N ASN A 32 -0.97 -4.42 7.03
CA ASN A 32 0.18 -3.73 6.45
C ASN A 32 1.05 -4.72 5.67
N MET A 33 1.13 -4.54 4.36
CA MET A 33 1.92 -5.39 3.46
C MET A 33 3.42 -5.38 3.72
N ALA A 34 3.95 -4.40 4.46
CA ALA A 34 5.37 -4.35 4.83
C ALA A 34 5.83 -5.66 5.48
N GLU A 35 4.96 -6.33 6.26
CA GLU A 35 5.24 -7.65 6.86
C GLU A 35 5.60 -8.70 5.80
N LYS A 36 4.96 -8.67 4.63
CA LYS A 36 5.16 -9.63 3.54
C LYS A 36 6.26 -9.20 2.57
N ILE A 37 6.54 -7.90 2.48
CA ILE A 37 7.53 -7.33 1.57
C ILE A 37 8.94 -7.33 2.18
N LEU A 38 9.09 -6.92 3.44
CA LEU A 38 10.40 -6.77 4.09
C LEU A 38 11.27 -8.03 4.08
N PRO A 39 10.72 -9.26 4.20
CA PRO A 39 11.53 -10.49 4.09
C PRO A 39 12.12 -10.74 2.69
N LEU A 40 11.67 -10.01 1.66
CA LEU A 40 12.04 -10.20 0.25
C LEU A 40 12.66 -8.92 -0.30
N PRO A 41 13.90 -8.56 0.08
CA PRO A 41 14.49 -7.25 -0.20
C PRO A 41 14.58 -6.93 -1.70
N HIS A 42 14.78 -7.95 -2.54
CA HIS A 42 14.86 -7.82 -4.00
C HIS A 42 13.61 -7.14 -4.61
N ILE A 43 12.43 -7.31 -4.00
CA ILE A 43 11.17 -6.72 -4.47
C ILE A 43 11.21 -5.19 -4.45
N ILE A 44 12.00 -4.60 -3.54
CA ILE A 44 12.18 -3.15 -3.44
C ILE A 44 13.51 -2.71 -4.07
N ASP A 45 14.56 -3.52 -3.95
CA ASP A 45 15.88 -3.16 -4.44
C ASP A 45 15.96 -3.12 -5.97
N ILE A 46 15.26 -4.02 -6.67
CA ILE A 46 15.21 -4.03 -8.15
C ILE A 46 14.59 -2.72 -8.68
N PRO A 47 13.35 -2.32 -8.31
CA PRO A 47 12.81 -1.03 -8.72
C PRO A 47 13.70 0.15 -8.36
N LYS A 48 14.32 0.16 -7.17
CA LYS A 48 15.23 1.25 -6.77
C LYS A 48 16.46 1.37 -7.66
N ARG A 49 17.05 0.25 -8.10
CA ARG A 49 18.16 0.29 -9.06
C ARG A 49 17.71 0.86 -10.41
N VAL A 50 16.54 0.45 -10.89
CA VAL A 50 15.98 0.95 -12.15
C VAL A 50 15.68 2.45 -12.05
N PHE A 51 15.15 2.90 -10.93
CA PHE A 51 14.91 4.33 -10.68
C PHE A 51 16.22 5.11 -10.74
N ALA A 52 17.29 4.61 -10.10
CA ALA A 52 18.61 5.23 -10.16
C ALA A 52 19.19 5.27 -11.59
N LYS A 53 19.05 4.19 -12.37
CA LYS A 53 19.46 4.13 -13.79
C LYS A 53 18.75 5.16 -14.67
N LEU A 54 17.52 5.53 -14.32
CA LEU A 54 16.68 6.49 -15.05
C LEU A 54 16.71 7.92 -14.48
N ASP A 55 17.60 8.18 -13.51
CA ASP A 55 17.68 9.45 -12.78
C ASP A 55 16.36 9.86 -12.10
N ILE A 56 15.58 8.87 -11.64
CA ILE A 56 14.32 9.06 -10.91
C ILE A 56 14.61 8.96 -9.41
N PRO A 57 14.39 10.02 -8.61
CA PRO A 57 14.50 9.94 -7.17
C PRO A 57 13.47 8.97 -6.59
N ALA A 58 13.92 7.97 -5.83
CA ALA A 58 13.01 7.06 -5.17
C ALA A 58 12.26 7.76 -4.03
N ASN A 59 10.94 7.81 -4.13
CA ASN A 59 10.05 8.27 -3.08
C ASN A 59 9.29 7.09 -2.47
N THR A 60 9.53 6.80 -1.18
CA THR A 60 8.89 5.68 -0.47
C THR A 60 8.00 6.24 0.63
N GLU A 61 6.76 6.60 0.27
CA GLU A 61 5.75 7.08 1.21
C GLU A 61 4.82 5.93 1.66
N PRO A 62 4.37 5.93 2.93
CA PRO A 62 3.42 4.94 3.41
C PRO A 62 2.03 5.16 2.80
N ILE A 63 1.40 4.07 2.35
CA ILE A 63 0.01 4.09 1.93
C ILE A 63 -0.88 4.17 3.17
N ARG A 64 -1.71 5.21 3.26
CA ARG A 64 -2.68 5.43 4.35
C ARG A 64 -4.03 4.80 4.02
N GLY A 65 -4.02 3.51 3.72
CA GLY A 65 -5.19 2.74 3.28
C GLY A 65 -4.78 1.31 2.89
N GLY A 66 -5.71 0.58 2.30
CA GLY A 66 -5.45 -0.73 1.69
C GLY A 66 -5.36 -0.60 0.17
N THR A 67 -4.64 -1.53 -0.45
CA THR A 67 -4.59 -1.70 -1.91
C THR A 67 -4.78 -3.17 -2.27
N ASP A 68 -5.06 -3.46 -3.54
CA ASP A 68 -5.06 -4.84 -4.03
C ASP A 68 -3.69 -5.50 -3.79
N GLY A 69 -2.60 -4.75 -4.01
CA GLY A 69 -1.25 -5.21 -3.69
C GLY A 69 -1.07 -5.62 -2.23
N SER A 70 -1.71 -4.92 -1.28
CA SER A 70 -1.66 -5.32 0.13
C SER A 70 -2.41 -6.63 0.40
N GLN A 71 -3.54 -6.88 -0.27
CA GLN A 71 -4.28 -8.13 -0.11
C GLN A 71 -3.55 -9.29 -0.79
N LEU A 72 -3.11 -9.10 -2.03
CA LEU A 72 -2.32 -10.08 -2.80
C LEU A 72 -1.07 -10.50 -2.04
N SER A 73 -0.40 -9.57 -1.36
CA SER A 73 0.77 -9.87 -0.53
C SER A 73 0.46 -10.86 0.59
N PHE A 74 -0.71 -10.75 1.22
CA PHE A 74 -1.17 -11.72 2.22
C PHE A 74 -1.70 -13.03 1.62
N MET A 75 -2.04 -13.03 0.33
CA MET A 75 -2.40 -14.23 -0.44
C MET A 75 -1.18 -14.98 -1.00
N GLY A 76 0.04 -14.52 -0.72
CA GLY A 76 1.28 -15.16 -1.16
C GLY A 76 1.90 -14.56 -2.43
N LEU A 77 1.42 -13.41 -2.89
CA LEU A 77 1.99 -12.66 -4.01
C LEU A 77 2.42 -11.25 -3.56
N PRO A 78 3.63 -11.08 -3.01
CA PRO A 78 4.12 -9.79 -2.51
C PRO A 78 4.21 -8.77 -3.66
N THR A 79 3.37 -7.72 -3.60
CA THR A 79 3.08 -6.84 -4.75
C THR A 79 3.17 -5.37 -4.35
N PRO A 80 4.35 -4.72 -4.46
CA PRO A 80 4.49 -3.28 -4.21
C PRO A 80 3.79 -2.45 -5.30
N ASN A 81 3.55 -1.18 -5.01
CA ASN A 81 3.03 -0.22 -5.99
C ASN A 81 4.16 0.60 -6.62
N ILE A 82 4.01 0.91 -7.91
CA ILE A 82 4.85 1.85 -8.67
C ILE A 82 3.99 3.06 -9.07
N PHE A 83 4.62 4.21 -9.25
CA PHE A 83 3.93 5.44 -9.69
C PHE A 83 3.38 5.30 -11.12
N THR A 84 2.40 6.14 -11.47
CA THR A 84 1.75 6.12 -12.79
C THR A 84 1.93 7.42 -13.59
N GLY A 85 2.28 8.53 -12.92
CA GLY A 85 2.26 9.88 -13.51
C GLY A 85 0.93 10.60 -13.42
N CYS A 86 -0.05 10.00 -12.73
CA CYS A 86 -1.33 10.63 -12.42
C CYS A 86 -1.30 11.38 -11.09
N GLY A 87 -2.16 12.38 -10.94
CA GLY A 87 -2.34 13.17 -9.72
C GLY A 87 -3.81 13.52 -9.46
N ASN A 88 -4.11 13.96 -8.24
CA ASN A 88 -5.45 14.40 -7.80
C ASN A 88 -6.58 13.38 -8.04
N PHE A 89 -6.30 12.10 -7.81
CA PHE A 89 -7.25 11.00 -8.00
C PHE A 89 -8.62 11.26 -7.34
N HIS A 90 -9.69 10.76 -8.00
CA HIS A 90 -11.07 10.76 -7.49
C HIS A 90 -11.71 12.15 -7.36
N GLY A 91 -11.41 13.06 -8.30
CA GLY A 91 -12.01 14.38 -8.32
C GLY A 91 -11.98 15.05 -9.69
N PRO A 92 -12.65 16.20 -9.85
CA PRO A 92 -12.69 16.93 -11.11
C PRO A 92 -11.34 17.53 -11.53
N TYR A 93 -10.35 17.52 -10.63
CA TYR A 93 -8.99 18.01 -10.88
C TYR A 93 -7.98 16.87 -11.12
N GLU A 94 -8.45 15.64 -11.30
CA GLU A 94 -7.62 14.50 -11.68
C GLU A 94 -6.93 14.75 -13.03
N TYR A 95 -5.64 14.43 -13.11
CA TYR A 95 -4.84 14.65 -14.32
C TYR A 95 -3.74 13.60 -14.45
N ALA A 96 -3.11 13.56 -15.62
CA ALA A 96 -1.92 12.75 -15.89
C ALA A 96 -0.90 13.53 -16.73
N SER A 97 0.39 13.29 -16.48
CA SER A 97 1.50 13.81 -17.29
C SER A 97 2.02 12.73 -18.22
N ILE A 98 1.99 12.99 -19.53
CA ILE A 98 2.51 12.05 -20.55
C ILE A 98 3.99 11.78 -20.33
N ASP A 99 4.78 12.81 -19.97
CA ASP A 99 6.21 12.66 -19.70
C ASP A 99 6.47 11.70 -18.53
N VAL A 100 5.67 11.78 -17.46
CA VAL A 100 5.83 10.87 -16.31
C VAL A 100 5.27 9.47 -16.62
N MET A 101 4.21 9.37 -17.43
CA MET A 101 3.71 8.09 -17.92
C MET A 101 4.76 7.35 -18.76
N GLU A 102 5.50 8.07 -19.61
CA GLU A 102 6.63 7.50 -20.36
C GLU A 102 7.71 6.96 -19.39
N LYS A 103 8.01 7.69 -18.31
CA LYS A 103 8.91 7.19 -17.26
C LYS A 103 8.39 5.94 -16.55
N ALA A 104 7.09 5.84 -16.29
CA ALA A 104 6.50 4.63 -15.72
C ALA A 104 6.67 3.41 -16.65
N VAL A 105 6.53 3.61 -17.96
CA VAL A 105 6.81 2.55 -18.98
C VAL A 105 8.29 2.15 -18.94
N GLN A 106 9.20 3.12 -18.96
CA GLN A 106 10.65 2.87 -18.89
C GLN A 106 11.04 2.10 -17.62
N VAL A 107 10.40 2.42 -16.49
CA VAL A 107 10.59 1.69 -15.23
C VAL A 107 10.13 0.24 -15.33
N ILE A 108 8.96 -0.03 -15.89
CA ILE A 108 8.45 -1.41 -16.03
C ILE A 108 9.39 -2.23 -16.91
N ILE A 109 9.81 -1.67 -18.04
CA ILE A 109 10.77 -2.33 -18.96
C ILE A 109 12.09 -2.59 -18.23
N GLY A 110 12.64 -1.58 -17.56
CA GLY A 110 13.89 -1.71 -16.82
C GLY A 110 13.84 -2.73 -15.69
N ILE A 111 12.69 -2.91 -15.02
CA ILE A 111 12.51 -3.96 -14.01
C ILE A 111 12.59 -5.34 -14.66
N VAL A 112 11.94 -5.55 -15.80
CA VAL A 112 11.98 -6.82 -16.53
C VAL A 112 13.39 -7.12 -17.04
N GLU A 113 14.10 -6.13 -17.59
CA GLU A 113 15.49 -6.25 -18.02
C GLU A 113 16.43 -6.58 -16.86
N ASP A 114 16.35 -5.84 -15.74
CA ASP A 114 17.19 -6.07 -14.56
C ASP A 114 17.00 -7.48 -14.00
N ILE A 115 15.77 -7.98 -14.00
CA ILE A 115 15.42 -9.36 -13.62
C ILE A 115 16.01 -10.37 -14.61
N ALA A 116 15.95 -10.12 -15.92
CA ALA A 116 16.48 -11.05 -16.93
C ALA A 116 18.02 -11.14 -16.91
N GLU A 117 18.70 -10.05 -16.56
CA GLU A 117 20.17 -9.97 -16.55
C GLU A 117 20.80 -10.44 -15.24
N ASN A 118 20.09 -10.31 -14.12
CA ASN A 118 20.64 -10.56 -12.78
C ASN A 118 19.99 -11.74 -12.03
N ASN A 119 19.12 -12.52 -12.70
CA ASN A 119 18.62 -13.80 -12.19
C ASN A 119 19.46 -14.99 -12.67
#